data_AF-A0AAN6JVT7-F1
#
_entry.id   AF-A0AAN6JVT7-F1
#
_cell.length_a   1.000
_cell.length_b   1.000
_cell.length_c   1.000
_cell.angle_alpha   90.00
_cell.angle_beta   90.00
_cell.angle_gamma   90.00
#
_symmetry.space_group_name_H-M   'P 1'
#
loop_
_entity.id
_entity.type
_entity.pdbx_description
1 polymer ?
#
loop_
_entity_poly.entity_id
_entity_poly.type
_entity_poly.pdbx_seq_one_letter_code
_entity_poly.pdbx_strand_id
1 'polypeptide(L)'
;MAQWHDTPFAVATGLGLAASAYMFLGNLGMDRCGVIRATTSEQLREELDLNADRSVALFGFMYEKGAQQFVSSTAISAVSWLYASYVSTKSSRFASVEHQNLVTRLLFSASLFSFSFVPFTVVVMLPNIKPLLSMRSRVQARNLKASSTNNTPTLQGEEADQALRGIELWKKHNYMRMCISFSSFILGTLAVTLA
;
A
#
# COMPACT_ATOMS: atom_id res chain seq x y z
N MET A 1 34.53 -13.85 -19.17
CA MET A 1 33.88 -14.80 -18.24
C MET A 1 32.64 -14.11 -17.71
N ALA A 2 31.46 -14.69 -17.93
CA ALA A 2 30.19 -14.05 -17.66
C ALA A 2 29.97 -13.78 -16.16
N GLN A 3 29.33 -12.64 -15.88
CA GLN A 3 29.12 -11.97 -14.60
C GLN A 3 28.10 -12.69 -13.68
N TRP A 4 28.30 -13.97 -13.38
CA TRP A 4 27.33 -14.75 -12.57
C TRP A 4 27.18 -14.26 -11.13
N HIS A 5 28.17 -13.55 -10.57
CA HIS A 5 28.06 -12.92 -9.26
C HIS A 5 27.24 -11.61 -9.27
N ASP A 6 27.07 -10.98 -10.43
CA ASP A 6 26.30 -9.74 -10.56
C ASP A 6 24.81 -9.96 -10.76
N THR A 7 24.44 -11.08 -11.38
CA THR A 7 23.06 -11.45 -11.66
C THR A 7 22.17 -11.54 -10.41
N PRO A 8 22.57 -12.16 -9.28
CA PRO A 8 21.68 -12.29 -8.11
C PRO A 8 21.37 -10.95 -7.44
N PHE A 9 22.37 -10.06 -7.34
CA PHE A 9 22.18 -8.72 -6.77
C PHE A 9 21.34 -7.84 -7.69
N ALA A 10 21.60 -7.86 -9.00
CA ALA A 10 20.84 -7.08 -9.97
C ALA A 10 19.36 -7.52 -10.02
N VAL A 11 19.09 -8.83 -9.99
CA VAL A 11 17.71 -9.36 -9.93
C VAL A 11 17.04 -8.95 -8.62
N ALA A 12 17.70 -9.12 -7.49
CA ALA A 12 17.13 -8.79 -6.19
C ALA A 12 16.85 -7.29 -6.06
N THR A 13 17.77 -6.44 -6.49
CA THR A 13 17.58 -4.99 -6.45
C THR A 13 16.52 -4.51 -7.45
N GLY A 14 16.47 -5.09 -8.66
CA GLY A 14 15.43 -4.80 -9.64
C GLY A 14 14.03 -5.16 -9.15
N LEU A 15 13.87 -6.35 -8.56
CA LEU A 15 12.60 -6.77 -7.93
C LEU A 15 12.25 -5.89 -6.73
N GLY A 16 13.22 -5.55 -5.89
CA GLY A 16 13.05 -4.66 -4.75
C GLY A 16 12.57 -3.27 -5.16
N LEU A 17 13.19 -2.68 -6.20
CA LEU A 17 12.80 -1.38 -6.77
C LEU A 17 11.39 -1.45 -7.33
N ALA A 18 11.11 -2.41 -8.20
CA ALA A 18 9.80 -2.54 -8.83
C ALA A 18 8.67 -2.70 -7.80
N ALA A 19 8.87 -3.57 -6.79
CA ALA A 19 7.89 -3.84 -5.77
C ALA A 19 7.69 -2.65 -4.81
N SER A 20 8.77 -2.01 -4.34
CA SER A 20 8.69 -0.83 -3.47
C SER A 20 8.12 0.40 -4.20
N ALA A 21 8.47 0.60 -5.48
CA ALA A 21 7.88 1.64 -6.32
C ALA A 21 6.39 1.40 -6.52
N TYR A 22 5.97 0.16 -6.79
CA TYR A 22 4.55 -0.19 -6.91
C TYR A 22 3.80 0.08 -5.59
N MET A 23 4.40 -0.26 -4.44
CA MET A 23 3.81 0.07 -3.14
C MET A 23 3.63 1.58 -2.96
N PHE A 24 4.66 2.38 -3.23
CA PHE A 24 4.60 3.83 -3.07
C PHE A 24 3.65 4.48 -4.07
N LEU A 25 3.90 4.31 -5.37
CA LEU A 25 3.14 4.93 -6.45
C LEU A 25 1.70 4.40 -6.51
N GLY A 26 1.48 3.13 -6.17
CA GLY A 26 0.14 2.56 -6.05
C GLY A 26 -0.68 3.24 -4.96
N ASN A 27 -0.09 3.45 -3.77
CA ASN A 27 -0.77 4.20 -2.69
C ASN A 27 -1.00 5.67 -3.06
N LEU A 28 -0.05 6.30 -3.74
CA LEU A 28 -0.19 7.68 -4.22
C LEU A 28 -1.30 7.80 -5.28
N GLY A 29 -1.36 6.85 -6.21
CA GLY A 29 -2.40 6.79 -7.25
C GLY A 29 -3.79 6.63 -6.64
N MET A 30 -3.96 5.72 -5.67
CA MET A 30 -5.22 5.56 -4.96
C MET A 30 -5.68 6.88 -4.29
N ASP A 31 -4.76 7.62 -3.69
CA ASP A 31 -5.04 8.88 -2.98
C ASP A 31 -5.30 10.06 -3.92
N ARG A 32 -4.62 10.14 -5.06
CA ARG A 32 -4.62 11.33 -5.94
C ARG A 32 -5.54 11.23 -7.15
N CYS A 33 -5.80 10.03 -7.66
CA CYS A 33 -6.65 9.84 -8.84
C CYS A 33 -7.59 8.62 -8.72
N GLY A 34 -7.55 7.91 -7.60
CA GLY A 34 -8.36 6.71 -7.39
C GLY A 34 -9.61 6.94 -6.55
N VAL A 35 -10.18 5.80 -6.13
CA VAL A 35 -11.41 5.72 -5.33
C VAL A 35 -11.34 6.60 -4.09
N ILE A 36 -10.20 6.66 -3.40
CA ILE A 36 -10.07 7.44 -2.15
C ILE A 36 -10.28 8.93 -2.40
N ARG A 37 -9.76 9.48 -3.51
CA ARG A 37 -10.04 10.88 -3.86
C ARG A 37 -11.53 11.09 -4.11
N ALA A 38 -12.13 10.22 -4.91
CA ALA A 38 -13.55 10.30 -5.25
C ALA A 38 -14.45 10.21 -4.00
N THR A 39 -14.10 9.39 -3.01
CA THR A 39 -14.91 9.19 -1.79
C THR A 39 -14.58 10.13 -0.64
N THR A 40 -13.49 10.91 -0.69
CA THR A 40 -13.11 11.85 0.39
C THR A 40 -13.21 13.32 0.01
N SER A 41 -13.26 13.65 -1.27
CA SER A 41 -13.53 15.01 -1.73
C SER A 41 -15.04 15.24 -1.76
N GLU A 42 -15.52 16.26 -1.06
CA GLU A 42 -16.95 16.64 -1.07
C GLU A 42 -17.40 17.02 -2.48
N GLN A 43 -16.67 17.92 -3.14
CA GLN A 43 -16.93 18.32 -4.52
C GLN A 43 -17.05 17.13 -5.49
N LEU A 44 -16.11 16.18 -5.46
CA LEU A 44 -16.16 15.01 -6.35
C LEU A 44 -17.26 14.03 -5.97
N ARG A 45 -17.61 13.92 -4.68
CA ARG A 45 -18.74 13.09 -4.27
C ARG A 45 -20.05 13.65 -4.80
N GLU A 46 -20.24 14.96 -4.76
CA GLU A 46 -21.42 15.62 -5.31
C GLU A 46 -21.47 15.49 -6.84
N GLU A 47 -20.35 15.74 -7.53
CA GLU A 47 -20.24 15.62 -8.98
C GLU A 47 -20.55 14.20 -9.48
N LEU A 48 -20.15 13.18 -8.72
CA LEU A 48 -20.31 11.76 -9.08
C LEU A 48 -21.55 11.11 -8.44
N ASP A 49 -22.41 11.88 -7.75
CA ASP A 49 -23.56 11.37 -7.00
C ASP A 49 -23.18 10.19 -6.06
N LEU A 50 -22.08 10.33 -5.34
CA LEU A 50 -21.56 9.32 -4.41
C LEU A 50 -22.12 9.55 -3.01
N ASN A 51 -23.26 8.93 -2.75
CA ASN A 51 -23.76 8.79 -1.38
C ASN A 51 -22.85 7.88 -0.50
N ALA A 52 -23.13 7.81 0.80
CA ALA A 52 -22.33 7.03 1.74
C ALA A 52 -22.27 5.53 1.38
N ASP A 53 -23.38 4.94 0.93
CA ASP A 53 -23.48 3.54 0.51
C ASP A 53 -22.53 3.23 -0.64
N ARG A 54 -22.60 4.03 -1.72
CA ARG A 54 -21.72 3.92 -2.89
C ARG A 54 -20.26 4.13 -2.49
N SER A 55 -20.00 5.11 -1.62
CA SER A 55 -18.64 5.40 -1.12
C SER A 55 -18.04 4.22 -0.37
N VAL A 56 -18.79 3.61 0.55
CA VAL A 56 -18.36 2.42 1.31
C VAL A 56 -18.22 1.20 0.41
N ALA A 57 -19.12 1.02 -0.57
CA ALA A 57 -19.03 -0.07 -1.53
C ALA A 57 -17.75 0.05 -2.39
N LEU A 58 -17.47 1.24 -2.92
CA LEU A 58 -16.25 1.52 -3.68
C LEU A 58 -15.00 1.35 -2.84
N PHE A 59 -15.00 1.86 -1.61
CA PHE A 59 -13.89 1.68 -0.68
C PHE A 59 -13.60 0.19 -0.44
N GLY A 60 -14.62 -0.61 -0.12
CA GLY A 60 -14.42 -2.03 0.16
C GLY A 60 -13.97 -2.82 -1.07
N PHE A 61 -14.50 -2.49 -2.26
CA PHE A 61 -14.00 -3.07 -3.51
C PHE A 61 -12.53 -2.74 -3.77
N MET A 62 -12.15 -1.46 -3.64
CA MET A 62 -10.77 -1.02 -3.77
C MET A 62 -9.87 -1.71 -2.75
N TYR A 63 -10.30 -1.80 -1.50
CA TYR A 63 -9.51 -2.42 -0.44
C TYR A 63 -9.27 -3.91 -0.70
N GLU A 64 -10.29 -4.67 -1.09
CA GLU A 64 -10.15 -6.11 -1.38
C GLU A 64 -9.19 -6.37 -2.54
N LYS A 65 -9.33 -5.60 -3.63
CA LYS A 65 -8.46 -5.74 -4.81
C LYS A 65 -7.04 -5.24 -4.54
N GLY A 66 -6.90 -4.13 -3.82
CA GLY A 66 -5.62 -3.52 -3.49
C GLY A 66 -4.84 -4.31 -2.44
N ALA A 67 -5.49 -4.78 -1.38
CA ALA A 67 -4.82 -5.44 -0.26
C ALA A 67 -4.01 -6.67 -0.69
N GLN A 68 -4.55 -7.48 -1.61
CA GLN A 68 -3.84 -8.65 -2.15
C GLN A 68 -2.54 -8.22 -2.84
N GLN A 69 -2.60 -7.20 -3.70
CA GLN A 69 -1.43 -6.69 -4.41
C GLN A 69 -0.41 -6.09 -3.45
N PHE A 70 -0.85 -5.30 -2.47
CA PHE A 70 0.07 -4.70 -1.49
C PHE A 70 0.76 -5.74 -0.61
N VAL A 71 0.07 -6.80 -0.19
CA VAL A 71 0.70 -7.88 0.60
C VAL A 71 1.80 -8.55 -0.21
N SER A 72 1.53 -8.93 -1.46
CA SER A 72 2.51 -9.56 -2.35
C SER A 72 3.70 -8.64 -2.64
N SER A 73 3.45 -7.37 -3.02
CA SER A 73 4.51 -6.40 -3.28
C SER A 73 5.35 -6.11 -2.03
N THR A 74 4.72 -6.08 -0.84
CA THR A 74 5.46 -5.90 0.42
C THR A 74 6.39 -7.06 0.69
N ALA A 75 5.90 -8.30 0.56
CA ALA A 75 6.70 -9.50 0.78
C ALA A 75 7.87 -9.58 -0.22
N ILE A 76 7.59 -9.33 -1.52
CA ILE A 76 8.62 -9.31 -2.56
C ILE A 76 9.66 -8.23 -2.24
N SER A 77 9.24 -7.00 -1.97
CA SER A 77 10.16 -5.90 -1.65
C SER A 77 11.03 -6.22 -0.44
N ALA A 78 10.44 -6.69 0.65
CA ALA A 78 11.15 -6.97 1.89
C ALA A 78 12.21 -8.08 1.72
N VAL A 79 11.83 -9.19 1.07
CA VAL A 79 12.73 -10.32 0.81
C VAL A 79 13.81 -9.95 -0.20
N SER A 80 13.45 -9.25 -1.28
CA SER A 80 14.40 -8.77 -2.29
C SER A 80 15.46 -7.87 -1.69
N TRP A 81 15.08 -6.90 -0.85
CA TRP A 81 16.02 -6.02 -0.17
C TRP A 81 16.88 -6.74 0.87
N LEU A 82 16.31 -7.66 1.63
CA LEU A 82 17.06 -8.46 2.59
C LEU A 82 18.10 -9.33 1.87
N TYR A 83 17.71 -9.96 0.77
CA TYR A 83 18.60 -10.79 -0.04
C TYR A 83 19.69 -9.96 -0.71
N ALA A 84 19.35 -8.79 -1.29
CA ALA A 84 20.34 -7.88 -1.86
C ALA A 84 21.36 -7.42 -0.81
N SER A 85 20.91 -7.10 0.41
CA SER A 85 21.78 -6.77 1.55
C SER A 85 22.68 -7.94 1.94
N TYR A 86 22.15 -9.16 1.98
CA TYR A 86 22.96 -10.35 2.26
C TYR A 86 24.04 -10.58 1.19
N VAL A 87 23.68 -10.49 -0.09
CA VAL A 87 24.65 -10.67 -1.18
C VAL A 87 25.70 -9.54 -1.21
N SER A 88 25.33 -8.31 -0.85
CA SER A 88 26.30 -7.20 -0.79
C SER A 88 27.37 -7.41 0.28
N THR A 89 27.08 -8.08 1.41
CA THR A 89 28.09 -8.37 2.45
C THR A 89 29.23 -9.28 2.00
N LYS A 90 29.06 -10.02 0.90
CA LYS A 90 30.04 -11.02 0.41
C LYS A 90 30.61 -10.66 -0.97
N SER A 91 30.35 -9.45 -1.44
CA SER A 91 30.64 -9.04 -2.81
C SER A 91 31.92 -8.22 -2.92
N SER A 92 32.78 -8.61 -3.85
CA SER A 92 33.98 -7.85 -4.25
C SER A 92 33.69 -6.71 -5.24
N ARG A 93 32.42 -6.46 -5.58
CA ARG A 93 32.03 -5.42 -6.56
C ARG A 93 32.30 -3.98 -6.10
N PHE A 94 32.40 -3.76 -4.79
CA PHE A 94 32.46 -2.42 -4.23
C PHE A 94 33.91 -1.92 -4.17
N ALA A 95 34.10 -0.64 -4.48
CA ALA A 95 35.42 -0.01 -4.52
C ALA A 95 36.12 0.03 -3.14
N SER A 96 35.35 0.05 -2.05
CA SER A 96 35.88 0.00 -0.69
C SER A 96 34.93 -0.71 0.28
N VAL A 97 35.48 -1.16 1.42
CA VAL A 97 34.72 -1.75 2.53
C VAL A 97 33.69 -0.77 3.10
N GLU A 98 34.01 0.53 3.10
CA GLU A 98 33.07 1.58 3.54
C GLU A 98 31.85 1.68 2.62
N HIS A 99 32.06 1.69 1.29
CA HIS A 99 30.97 1.70 0.31
C HIS A 99 30.10 0.45 0.44
N GLN A 100 30.72 -0.72 0.57
CA GLN A 100 30.01 -1.97 0.79
C GLN A 100 29.13 -1.93 2.05
N ASN A 101 29.66 -1.43 3.16
CA ASN A 101 28.93 -1.31 4.42
C ASN A 101 27.76 -0.34 4.31
N LEU A 102 27.94 0.78 3.62
CA LEU A 102 26.88 1.76 3.38
C LEU A 102 25.74 1.15 2.54
N VAL A 103 26.05 0.55 1.39
CA VAL A 103 25.06 -0.09 0.51
C VAL A 103 24.31 -1.19 1.26
N THR A 104 25.03 -2.04 2.00
CA THR A 104 24.42 -3.12 2.80
C THR A 104 23.42 -2.56 3.82
N ARG A 105 23.77 -1.49 4.55
CA ARG A 105 22.90 -0.85 5.55
C ARG A 105 21.68 -0.20 4.91
N LEU A 106 21.84 0.46 3.76
CA LEU A 106 20.73 1.05 3.02
C LEU A 106 19.73 -0.02 2.57
N LEU A 107 20.21 -1.12 1.99
CA LEU A 107 19.36 -2.25 1.56
C LEU A 107 18.67 -2.93 2.75
N PHE A 108 19.39 -3.14 3.85
CA PHE A 108 18.80 -3.70 5.08
C PHE A 108 17.71 -2.78 5.64
N SER A 109 17.96 -1.46 5.66
CA SER A 109 16.99 -0.47 6.12
C SER A 109 15.76 -0.43 5.21
N ALA A 110 15.94 -0.49 3.89
CA ALA A 110 14.85 -0.60 2.93
C ALA A 110 13.98 -1.84 3.20
N SER A 111 14.61 -2.98 3.50
CA SER A 111 13.92 -4.20 3.91
C SER A 111 13.09 -4.00 5.19
N LEU A 112 13.66 -3.37 6.22
CA LEU A 112 12.93 -3.07 7.47
C LEU A 112 11.71 -2.17 7.23
N PHE A 113 11.85 -1.13 6.40
CA PHE A 113 10.71 -0.29 6.03
C PHE A 113 9.64 -1.10 5.29
N SER A 114 10.01 -1.95 4.33
CA SER A 114 9.05 -2.84 3.67
C SER A 114 8.36 -3.77 4.68
N PHE A 115 9.10 -4.42 5.58
CA PHE A 115 8.52 -5.26 6.63
C PHE A 115 7.57 -4.49 7.55
N SER A 116 7.88 -3.24 7.89
CA SER A 116 7.06 -2.42 8.80
C SER A 116 5.65 -2.09 8.26
N PHE A 117 5.45 -2.21 6.94
CA PHE A 117 4.17 -1.94 6.28
C PHE A 117 3.04 -2.86 6.75
N VAL A 118 3.32 -4.15 6.96
CA VAL A 118 2.31 -5.14 7.39
C VAL A 118 1.91 -4.92 8.87
N PRO A 119 2.84 -4.86 9.84
CA PRO A 119 2.50 -4.54 11.22
C PRO A 119 1.75 -3.23 11.36
N PHE A 120 2.16 -2.17 10.64
CA PHE A 120 1.43 -0.90 10.64
C PHE A 120 -0.02 -1.09 10.17
N THR A 121 -0.22 -1.82 9.07
CA THR A 121 -1.58 -2.09 8.55
C THR A 121 -2.42 -2.87 9.55
N VAL A 122 -1.86 -3.90 10.18
CA VAL A 122 -2.57 -4.76 11.15
C VAL A 122 -2.93 -4.02 12.43
N VAL A 123 -1.99 -3.24 12.98
CA VAL A 123 -2.17 -2.58 14.29
C VAL A 123 -2.96 -1.29 14.16
N VAL A 124 -2.67 -0.45 13.16
CA VAL A 124 -3.22 0.91 13.05
C VAL A 124 -4.43 0.97 12.13
N MET A 125 -4.39 0.31 10.98
CA MET A 125 -5.44 0.47 9.96
C MET A 125 -6.57 -0.53 10.10
N LEU A 126 -6.28 -1.78 10.47
CA LEU A 126 -7.27 -2.85 10.53
C LEU A 126 -8.46 -2.54 11.47
N PRO A 127 -8.27 -1.87 12.64
CA PRO A 127 -9.38 -1.45 13.48
C PRO A 127 -10.39 -0.52 12.78
N ASN A 128 -9.93 0.29 11.82
CA ASN A 128 -10.80 1.16 11.02
C ASN A 128 -11.36 0.45 9.77
N ILE A 129 -10.59 -0.47 9.19
CA ILE A 129 -11.01 -1.23 7.99
C ILE A 129 -12.17 -2.18 8.30
N LYS A 130 -12.12 -2.90 9.43
CA LYS A 130 -13.15 -3.92 9.79
C LYS A 130 -14.57 -3.32 9.85
N PRO A 131 -14.82 -2.19 10.55
CA PRO A 131 -16.12 -1.53 10.54
C PRO A 131 -16.59 -1.12 9.13
N LEU A 132 -15.70 -0.57 8.29
CA LEU A 132 -16.04 -0.17 6.92
C LEU A 132 -16.43 -1.37 6.05
N LEU A 133 -15.71 -2.48 6.16
CA LEU A 133 -16.07 -3.71 5.45
C LEU A 133 -17.39 -4.31 5.96
N SER A 134 -17.65 -4.24 7.27
CA SER A 134 -18.94 -4.63 7.84
C SER A 134 -20.08 -3.74 7.31
N MET A 135 -19.89 -2.43 7.25
CA MET A 135 -20.84 -1.49 6.64
C MET A 135 -21.12 -1.85 5.18
N ARG A 136 -20.09 -2.16 4.38
CA ARG A 136 -20.27 -2.62 2.99
C ARG A 136 -21.12 -3.88 2.91
N SER A 137 -20.83 -4.89 3.73
CA SER A 137 -21.61 -6.14 3.72
C SER A 137 -23.07 -5.90 4.09
N ARG A 138 -23.34 -4.98 5.04
CA ARG A 138 -24.71 -4.57 5.39
C ARG A 138 -25.41 -3.88 4.21
N VAL A 139 -24.73 -2.95 3.53
CA VAL A 139 -25.26 -2.28 2.32
C VAL A 139 -25.55 -3.29 1.20
N GLN A 140 -24.63 -4.21 0.92
CA GLN A 140 -24.83 -5.26 -0.08
C GLN A 140 -26.02 -6.17 0.25
N ALA A 141 -26.14 -6.61 1.51
CA ALA A 141 -27.25 -7.44 1.95
C ALA A 141 -28.60 -6.69 1.88
N ARG A 142 -28.62 -5.38 2.17
CA ARG A 142 -29.80 -4.52 2.01
C ARG A 142 -30.20 -4.40 0.55
N ASN A 143 -29.26 -4.15 -0.35
CA ASN A 143 -29.52 -4.03 -1.78
C ASN A 143 -30.09 -5.33 -2.37
N LEU A 144 -29.56 -6.49 -1.97
CA LEU A 144 -30.08 -7.79 -2.41
C LEU A 144 -31.53 -8.03 -1.94
N LYS A 145 -31.90 -7.56 -0.74
CA LYS A 145 -33.27 -7.65 -0.22
C LYS A 145 -34.22 -6.62 -0.85
N ALA A 146 -33.72 -5.42 -1.11
CA ALA A 146 -34.47 -4.33 -1.74
C ALA A 146 -34.73 -4.59 -3.24
N SER A 147 -33.95 -5.43 -3.92
CA SER A 147 -34.32 -5.90 -5.28
C SER A 147 -35.69 -6.62 -5.32
N SER A 148 -36.27 -6.96 -4.16
CA SER A 148 -37.61 -7.54 -4.01
C SER A 148 -38.70 -6.52 -3.62
N THR A 149 -38.34 -5.27 -3.27
CA THR A 149 -39.26 -4.22 -2.81
C THR A 149 -38.76 -2.84 -3.26
N ASN A 150 -39.57 -2.06 -3.99
CA ASN A 150 -39.21 -0.81 -4.69
C ASN A 150 -38.55 0.34 -3.86
N ASN A 151 -38.22 0.14 -2.58
CA ASN A 151 -37.47 1.10 -1.76
C ASN A 151 -36.09 0.54 -1.45
N THR A 152 -35.03 1.17 -1.97
CA THR A 152 -33.65 0.90 -1.57
C THR A 152 -33.31 1.74 -0.33
N PRO A 153 -33.23 1.15 0.88
CA PRO A 153 -32.88 1.92 2.07
C PRO A 153 -31.40 2.33 2.01
N THR A 154 -31.14 3.63 1.99
CA THR A 154 -29.80 4.22 2.03
C THR A 154 -29.32 4.37 3.47
N LEU A 155 -27.99 4.38 3.70
CA LEU A 155 -27.43 4.87 4.97
C LEU A 155 -27.81 6.34 5.11
N GLN A 156 -28.34 6.69 6.29
CA GLN A 156 -28.76 8.05 6.62
C GLN A 156 -28.28 8.45 8.01
N GLY A 157 -28.16 9.76 8.23
CA GLY A 157 -27.75 10.33 9.50
C GLY A 157 -26.40 9.81 9.98
N GLU A 158 -26.34 9.36 11.23
CA GLU A 158 -25.10 9.01 11.91
C GLU A 158 -24.33 7.86 11.24
N GLU A 159 -25.01 6.84 10.68
CA GLU A 159 -24.31 5.74 9.99
C GLU A 159 -23.58 6.22 8.72
N ALA A 160 -24.17 7.19 8.00
CA ALA A 160 -23.56 7.77 6.80
C ALA A 160 -22.33 8.62 7.15
N ASP A 161 -22.40 9.40 8.23
CA ASP A 161 -21.29 10.21 8.71
C ASP A 161 -20.13 9.33 9.21
N GLN A 162 -20.44 8.27 9.96
CA GLN A 162 -19.43 7.32 10.45
C GLN A 162 -18.68 6.64 9.28
N ALA A 163 -19.39 6.26 8.22
CA ALA A 163 -18.80 5.69 7.03
C ALA A 163 -17.79 6.64 6.37
N LEU A 164 -18.19 7.89 6.12
CA LEU A 164 -17.35 8.89 5.47
C LEU A 164 -16.13 9.25 6.31
N ARG A 165 -16.33 9.47 7.63
CA ARG A 165 -15.22 9.71 8.58
C ARG A 165 -14.25 8.53 8.64
N GLY A 166 -14.75 7.30 8.58
CA GLY A 166 -13.91 6.10 8.53
C GLY A 166 -13.04 6.06 7.28
N ILE A 167 -13.58 6.39 6.10
CA ILE A 167 -12.80 6.46 4.86
C ILE A 167 -11.75 7.58 4.93
N GLU A 168 -12.10 8.74 5.50
CA GLU A 168 -11.14 9.83 5.71
C GLU A 168 -10.01 9.44 6.69
N LEU A 169 -10.36 8.74 7.77
CA LEU A 169 -9.38 8.22 8.72
C LEU A 169 -8.47 7.18 8.05
N TRP A 170 -9.01 6.33 7.18
CA TRP A 170 -8.21 5.40 6.39
C TRP A 170 -7.20 6.16 5.51
N LYS A 171 -7.63 7.23 4.84
CA LYS A 171 -6.75 8.08 4.02
C LYS A 171 -5.59 8.66 4.84
N LYS A 172 -5.87 9.19 6.03
CA LYS A 172 -4.84 9.69 6.96
C LYS A 172 -3.82 8.61 7.32
N HIS A 173 -4.27 7.39 7.64
CA HIS A 173 -3.35 6.29 7.91
C HIS A 173 -2.60 5.82 6.65
N ASN A 174 -3.24 5.87 5.48
CA ASN A 174 -2.60 5.50 4.22
C ASN A 174 -1.43 6.42 3.87
N TYR A 175 -1.48 7.69 4.28
CA TYR A 175 -0.35 8.60 4.17
C TYR A 175 0.91 8.07 4.88
N MET A 176 0.75 7.50 6.09
CA MET A 176 1.88 6.90 6.80
C MET A 176 2.42 5.66 6.06
N ARG A 177 1.55 4.83 5.45
CA ARG A 177 1.99 3.73 4.57
C ARG A 177 2.74 4.23 3.33
N MET A 178 2.32 5.36 2.76
CA MET A 178 3.05 6.00 1.68
C MET A 178 4.45 6.42 2.14
N CYS A 179 4.58 7.05 3.31
CA CYS A 179 5.89 7.42 3.87
C CYS A 179 6.80 6.21 4.09
N ILE A 180 6.26 5.12 4.66
CA ILE A 180 7.02 3.87 4.85
C ILE A 180 7.50 3.31 3.51
N SER A 181 6.60 3.23 2.52
CA SER A 181 6.92 2.70 1.18
C SER A 181 7.91 3.59 0.44
N PHE A 182 7.76 4.92 0.57
CA PHE A 182 8.67 5.91 0.01
C PHE A 182 10.07 5.78 0.59
N SER A 183 10.21 5.63 1.91
CA SER A 183 11.51 5.41 2.55
C SER A 183 12.18 4.14 2.02
N SER A 184 11.45 3.03 1.89
CA SER A 184 11.99 1.80 1.28
C SER A 184 12.47 2.03 -0.16
N PHE A 185 11.65 2.70 -0.97
CA PHE A 185 11.97 3.01 -2.37
C PHE A 185 13.22 3.89 -2.51
N ILE A 186 13.32 4.98 -1.73
CA ILE A 186 14.46 5.90 -1.77
C ILE A 186 15.73 5.23 -1.28
N LEU A 187 15.68 4.51 -0.15
CA LEU A 187 16.85 3.82 0.39
C LEU A 187 17.36 2.74 -0.58
N GLY A 188 16.44 1.98 -1.19
CA GLY A 188 16.77 1.01 -2.23
C GLY A 188 17.38 1.66 -3.47
N THR A 189 16.81 2.79 -3.93
CA THR A 189 17.33 3.54 -5.07
C THR A 189 18.73 4.07 -4.80
N LEU A 190 18.94 4.70 -3.64
CA LEU A 190 20.27 5.18 -3.23
C LEU A 190 21.29 4.04 -3.17
N ALA A 191 20.91 2.90 -2.60
CA ALA A 191 21.79 1.73 -2.55
C ALA A 191 22.18 1.23 -3.95
N VAL A 192 21.23 1.20 -4.90
CA VAL A 192 21.50 0.79 -6.28
C VAL A 192 22.39 1.79 -7.01
N THR A 193 22.21 3.09 -6.79
CA THR A 193 23.06 4.12 -7.42
C THR A 193 24.48 4.15 -6.88
N LEU A 194 24.69 3.68 -5.64
CA LEU A 194 25.99 3.64 -4.98
C LEU A 194 26.71 2.29 -5.16
N ALA A 195 26.04 1.29 -5.73
CA ALA A 195 26.53 -0.08 -5.90
C ALA A 195 27.17 -0.30 -7.27
#